data_AF-A0A537HJQ1-F1
#
_entry.id   AF-A0A537HJQ1-F1
#
_cell.length_a   1.000
_cell.length_b   1.000
_cell.length_c   1.000
_cell.angle_alpha   90.00
_cell.angle_beta   90.00
_cell.angle_gamma   90.00
#
_symmetry.space_group_name_H-M   'P 1'
#
loop_
_entity.id
_entity.type
_entity.pdbx_description
1 polymer ?
#
loop_
_entity_poly.entity_id
_entity_poly.type
_entity_poly.pdbx_seq_one_letter_code
_entity_poly.pdbx_strand_id
1 'polypeptide(L)' 'MAKNIAVSDDVYELLRRVKLPGESFSDVIRRGLKHGTRLSDIRGSRTISKEDWAKVRRTIRDSEAVTQKKLEKMYH' A
#
# COMPACT_ATOMS: atom_id res chain seq x y z
N MET A 1 27.16 -12.00 -14.25
CA MET A 1 26.38 -12.05 -15.51
C MET A 1 24.93 -11.84 -15.17
N ALA A 2 24.29 -10.77 -15.66
CA ALA A 2 22.87 -10.54 -15.40
C ALA A 2 22.02 -11.47 -16.28
N LYS A 3 20.97 -12.05 -15.71
CA LYS A 3 19.94 -12.78 -16.45
C LYS A 3 18.69 -11.90 -16.47
N ASN A 4 18.15 -11.67 -17.67
CA ASN A 4 16.98 -10.83 -17.86
C ASN A 4 15.73 -11.71 -17.85
N ILE A 5 14.69 -11.26 -17.17
CA ILE A 5 13.36 -11.86 -17.20
C ILE A 5 12.38 -10.81 -17.71
N ALA A 6 11.49 -11.20 -18.62
CA ALA A 6 10.35 -10.37 -18.97
C ALA A 6 9.24 -10.59 -17.94
N VAL A 7 8.58 -9.52 -17.53
CA VAL A 7 7.43 -9.55 -16.61
C VAL A 7 6.32 -8.70 -17.21
N SER A 8 5.09 -8.98 -16.83
CA SER A 8 3.95 -8.13 -17.19
C SER A 8 3.99 -6.79 -16.45
N ASP A 9 3.29 -5.79 -17.01
CA ASP A 9 3.29 -4.42 -16.47
C ASP A 9 2.76 -4.34 -15.04
N ASP A 10 1.74 -5.14 -14.71
CA ASP A 10 1.19 -5.25 -13.36
C ASP A 10 2.23 -5.75 -12.35
N VAL A 11 3.02 -6.75 -12.73
CA VAL A 11 4.11 -7.29 -11.90
C VAL A 11 5.21 -6.25 -11.72
N TYR A 12 5.57 -5.52 -12.78
CA TYR A 12 6.55 -4.44 -12.70
C TYR A 12 6.09 -3.35 -11.71
N GLU A 13 4.82 -2.92 -11.80
CA GLU A 13 4.26 -1.92 -10.89
C GLU A 13 4.20 -2.39 -9.45
N LEU A 14 3.89 -3.68 -9.21
CA LEU A 14 3.95 -4.27 -7.87
C LEU A 14 5.37 -4.21 -7.29
N LEU A 15 6.37 -4.62 -8.08
CA LEU A 15 7.77 -4.54 -7.65
C LEU A 15 8.20 -3.09 -7.39
N ARG A 16 7.77 -2.15 -8.24
CA ARG A 16 8.07 -0.72 -8.08
C ARG A 16 7.49 -0.14 -6.80
N ARG A 17 6.30 -0.57 -6.39
CA ARG A 17 5.64 -0.12 -5.14
C ARG A 17 6.30 -0.67 -3.89
N VAL A 18 6.87 -1.87 -3.94
CA VAL A 18 7.49 -2.55 -2.78
C VAL A 18 8.96 -2.19 -2.63
N LYS A 19 9.63 -1.82 -3.72
CA LYS A 19 11.03 -1.40 -3.75
C LYS A 19 11.29 -0.21 -2.82
N LEU A 20 12.27 -0.38 -1.94
CA LEU A 20 12.75 0.69 -1.06
C LEU A 20 13.72 1.64 -1.78
N PRO A 21 13.92 2.87 -1.29
CA PRO A 21 14.90 3.80 -1.86
C PRO A 21 16.30 3.18 -1.88
N GLY A 22 16.93 3.13 -3.06
CA GLY A 22 18.27 2.55 -3.26
C GLY A 22 18.33 1.02 -3.37
N GLU A 23 17.22 0.30 -3.18
CA GLU A 23 17.13 -1.17 -3.31
C GLU A 23 17.04 -1.56 -4.79
N SER A 24 17.67 -2.66 -5.23
CA SER A 24 17.49 -3.18 -6.60
C SER A 24 16.22 -4.04 -6.73
N PHE A 25 15.70 -4.24 -7.95
CA PHE A 25 14.57 -5.17 -8.14
C PHE A 25 14.94 -6.61 -7.79
N SER A 26 16.19 -7.00 -8.01
CA SER A 26 16.69 -8.31 -7.60
C SER A 26 16.68 -8.49 -6.09
N ASP A 27 16.94 -7.43 -5.31
CA ASP A 27 16.87 -7.47 -3.85
C ASP A 27 15.44 -7.63 -3.36
N VAL A 28 14.48 -6.92 -3.98
CA VAL A 28 13.04 -7.07 -3.70
C VAL A 28 12.60 -8.52 -3.91
N ILE A 29 12.94 -9.11 -5.06
CA ILE A 29 12.61 -10.51 -5.38
C ILE A 29 13.25 -11.46 -4.37
N ARG A 30 14.53 -11.27 -4.05
CA ARG A 30 15.26 -12.12 -3.10
C ARG A 30 14.65 -12.05 -1.69
N ARG A 31 14.23 -10.86 -1.24
CA ARG A 31 13.56 -10.67 0.05
C ARG A 31 12.20 -11.35 0.08
N GLY A 32 11.39 -11.17 -0.97
CA GLY A 32 10.08 -11.82 -1.11
C GLY A 32 10.15 -13.34 -1.08
N LEU A 33 11.13 -13.94 -1.79
CA LEU A 33 11.32 -15.39 -1.85
C LEU A 33 11.83 -16.01 -0.54
N LYS A 34 12.61 -15.26 0.28
CA LYS A 34 13.22 -15.79 1.51
C LYS A 34 12.27 -15.81 2.72
N HIS A 35 11.42 -14.80 2.86
CA HIS A 35 10.69 -14.58 4.11
C HIS A 35 9.17 -14.36 3.96
N GLY A 36 8.65 -14.38 2.72
CA GLY A 36 7.31 -13.91 2.42
C GLY A 36 7.21 -12.38 2.61
N THR A 37 6.40 -11.72 1.78
CA THR A 37 6.22 -10.26 1.85
C THR A 37 5.51 -9.88 3.16
N ARG A 38 6.20 -9.18 4.08
CA ARG A 38 5.60 -8.71 5.34
C ARG A 38 5.06 -7.29 5.17
N LEU A 39 4.01 -6.90 5.89
CA LEU A 39 3.50 -5.52 5.84
C LEU A 39 4.56 -4.47 6.23
N SER A 40 5.48 -4.83 7.12
CA SER A 40 6.63 -4.00 7.50
C SER A 40 7.60 -3.71 6.36
N ASP A 41 7.61 -4.53 5.31
CA ASP A 41 8.48 -4.40 4.14
C ASP A 41 8.11 -3.22 3.24
N ILE A 42 6.89 -2.71 3.37
CA ILE A 42 6.34 -1.55 2.66
C ILE A 42 6.63 -0.25 3.44
N ARG A 43 7.18 -0.35 4.66
CA ARG A 43 7.55 0.81 5.47
C ARG A 43 8.75 1.52 4.84
N GLY A 44 8.50 2.65 4.18
CA GLY A 44 9.53 3.49 3.57
C GLY A 44 9.54 3.51 2.04
N SER A 45 8.73 2.69 1.38
CA SER A 45 8.53 2.72 -0.08
C SER A 45 7.73 3.95 -0.56
N ARG A 46 7.25 4.80 0.35
CA ARG A 46 6.38 5.97 0.08
C ARG A 46 5.12 5.63 -0.73
N THR A 47 4.67 4.37 -0.69
CA THR A 47 3.48 3.90 -1.43
C THR A 47 2.20 4.61 -0.99
N ILE A 48 2.16 5.14 0.24
CA ILE A 48 1.07 5.98 0.74
C ILE A 48 1.65 7.37 1.03
N SER A 49 1.14 8.37 0.32
CA SER A 49 1.49 9.77 0.56
C SER A 49 0.75 10.34 1.77
N LYS A 50 1.20 11.51 2.27
CA LYS A 50 0.44 12.24 3.30
C LYS A 50 -0.94 12.69 2.79
N GLU A 51 -1.06 12.96 1.50
CA GLU A 51 -2.34 13.31 0.86
C GLU A 51 -3.30 12.12 0.83
N ASP A 52 -2.81 10.92 0.48
CA ASP A 52 -3.61 9.70 0.51
C ASP A 52 -4.17 9.44 1.92
N TRP A 53 -3.33 9.65 2.93
CA TRP A 53 -3.74 9.53 4.32
C TRP A 53 -4.75 10.59 4.75
N ALA A 54 -4.64 11.82 4.23
CA ALA A 54 -5.64 12.87 4.45
C ALA A 54 -6.99 12.51 3.81
N LYS A 55 -6.97 11.93 2.61
CA LYS A 55 -8.18 11.47 1.91
C LYS A 55 -8.90 10.36 2.67
N VAL A 56 -8.17 9.35 3.14
CA VAL A 56 -8.74 8.26 3.97
C VAL A 56 -9.40 8.80 5.23
N ARG A 57 -8.72 9.71 5.95
CA ARG A 57 -9.30 10.33 7.17
C ARG A 57 -10.58 11.10 6.89
N ARG A 58 -10.66 11.81 5.76
CA ARG A 58 -11.87 12.52 5.36
C ARG A 58 -13.03 11.55 5.13
N THR A 59 -12.79 10.47 4.38
CA THR A 59 -13.81 9.44 4.13
C THR A 59 -14.32 8.79 5.42
N ILE A 60 -13.43 8.49 6.37
CA ILE A 60 -13.82 7.93 7.67
C ILE A 60 -14.73 8.93 8.40
N ARG A 61 -14.34 10.19 8.49
CA ARG A 61 -15.11 11.23 9.19
C ARG A 61 -16.49 11.45 8.57
N ASP A 62 -16.57 11.46 7.25
CA ASP A 62 -17.84 11.59 6.54
C ASP A 62 -18.74 10.37 6.81
N SER A 63 -18.17 9.17 6.89
CA SER A 63 -18.92 7.95 7.21
C SER A 63 -19.42 7.91 8.66
N GLU A 64 -18.65 8.45 9.61
CA GLU A 64 -19.05 8.58 11.02
C GLU A 64 -20.24 9.53 11.16
N ALA A 65 -20.21 10.68 10.48
CA ALA A 65 -21.31 11.64 10.49
C ALA A 65 -22.62 11.04 9.94
N VAL A 66 -22.53 10.21 8.90
CA VAL A 66 -23.69 9.49 8.35
C VAL A 66 -24.19 8.43 9.34
N THR A 67 -23.27 7.72 10.00
CA THR A 67 -23.60 6.68 10.98
C THR A 67 -24.31 7.27 12.19
N GLN A 68 -23.83 8.40 12.70
CA GLN A 68 -24.40 9.09 13.84
C GLN A 68 -25.82 9.61 13.55
N LYS A 69 -26.04 10.19 12.36
CA LYS A 69 -27.40 10.57 11.91
C LYS A 69 -28.36 9.39 11.80
N LYS A 70 -27.88 8.21 11.41
CA LYS A 70 -28.71 7.00 11.36
C LYS A 70 -29.05 6.48 12.75
N LEU A 71 -28.10 6.54 13.68
CA LEU A 71 -28.33 6.17 15.09
C LEU A 71 -29.35 7.10 15.75
N GLU A 72 -29.22 8.42 15.58
CA GLU A 72 -30.18 9.40 16.12
C GLU A 72 -31.61 9.17 15.62
N LYS A 73 -31.78 8.77 14.35
CA LYS A 73 -33.08 8.39 13.77
C LYS A 73 -33.65 7.04 14.25
N MET A 74 -32.84 6.21 14.89
CA MET A 74 -33.25 4.87 15.33
C MET A 74 -33.71 4.84 16.79
N TYR A 75 -33.27 5.81 17.59
CA TYR A 75 -33.57 5.92 19.02
C TYR A 75 -34.50 7.10 19.37
N HIS A 76 -35.04 7.78 18.35
CA HIS A 76 -36.14 8.76 18.40
C HIS A 76 -37.23 8.36 17.43
#